data_AF-A0A7C2PSD3-F1
#
_entry.id   AF-A0A7C2PSD3-F1
#
_cell.length_a   1.000
_cell.length_b   1.000
_cell.length_c   1.000
_cell.angle_alpha   90.00
_cell.angle_beta   90.00
_cell.angle_gamma   90.00
#
_symmetry.space_group_name_H-M   'P 1'
#
loop_
_entity.id
_entity.type
_entity.pdbx_description
1 polymer ?
#
loop_
_entity_poly.entity_id
_entity_poly.type
_entity_poly.pdbx_seq_one_letter_code
_entity_poly.pdbx_strand_id
1 'polypeptide(L)'
;MGRNPVKKIIIGSLLSIALIFFFIGGVDFDKVLEILGNSNYLYLALAALTLSIIPFARSLRWRVILSPIVKMNRKELIPLDSVGYMSNMVLPRVGDVLRPYLVSNKMNIPFSSVLATTIVEKIFDLIIIMVMIVIILSSLSLPSWVSSIGYSLIASIIILSVLIAFLYVKPERGYKLLNWLIRRFSQKTQDKINRVIHSFVDGLKIITKPKDMLVIFLFSLFLWGLSVFAIYNLFTSLSLDLSPAVALVVLTFVMLGVSLPSAPANLLTFHAACILALELFAISRDEAWAFAFVYHGLFTAVAFIFGILFIFFIDFSFVELKNKLRFLLSKKPSHG
;
A
#
# COMPACT_ATOMS: atom_id res chain seq x y z
N MET A 1 28.14 -15.55 -13.66
CA MET A 1 28.29 -15.53 -12.19
C MET A 1 26.93 -15.43 -11.51
N GLY A 2 26.38 -16.57 -11.06
CA GLY A 2 25.08 -16.62 -10.37
C GLY A 2 25.19 -16.08 -8.95
N ARG A 3 24.61 -14.90 -8.68
CA ARG A 3 24.53 -14.34 -7.33
C ARG A 3 23.68 -15.26 -6.45
N ASN A 4 24.31 -15.91 -5.46
CA ASN A 4 23.66 -16.81 -4.52
C ASN A 4 22.48 -16.09 -3.82
N PRO A 5 21.22 -16.53 -3.99
CA PRO A 5 20.04 -15.86 -3.44
C PRO A 5 20.13 -15.71 -1.91
N VAL A 6 20.82 -16.63 -1.24
CA VAL A 6 21.07 -16.60 0.21
C VAL A 6 21.92 -15.38 0.60
N LYS A 7 22.95 -15.02 -0.18
CA LYS A 7 23.77 -13.81 0.10
C LYS A 7 22.96 -12.53 0.00
N LYS A 8 22.01 -12.42 -0.95
CA LYS A 8 21.15 -11.24 -1.08
C LYS A 8 20.18 -11.11 0.09
N ILE A 9 19.62 -12.23 0.54
CA ILE A 9 18.73 -12.27 1.71
C ILE A 9 19.52 -11.86 2.96
N ILE A 10 20.70 -12.44 3.19
CA ILE A 10 21.55 -12.11 4.34
C ILE A 10 21.94 -10.62 4.32
N ILE A 11 22.42 -10.09 3.18
CA ILE A 11 22.79 -8.67 3.07
C ILE A 11 21.57 -7.77 3.30
N GLY A 12 20.41 -8.10 2.72
CA GLY A 12 19.18 -7.34 2.91
C GLY A 12 18.68 -7.36 4.35
N SER A 13 18.78 -8.51 5.03
CA SER A 13 18.43 -8.67 6.44
C SER A 13 19.40 -7.91 7.34
N LEU A 14 20.72 -8.01 7.12
CA LEU A 14 21.74 -7.28 7.89
C LEU A 14 21.59 -5.77 7.71
N LEU A 15 21.34 -5.30 6.48
CA LEU A 15 21.08 -3.89 6.23
C LEU A 15 19.80 -3.42 6.93
N SER A 16 18.75 -4.25 6.91
CA SER A 16 17.50 -3.95 7.60
C SER A 16 17.69 -3.89 9.12
N ILE A 17 18.45 -4.83 9.70
CA ILE A 17 18.81 -4.84 11.13
C ILE A 17 19.65 -3.61 11.49
N ALA A 18 20.67 -3.29 10.69
CA ALA A 18 21.51 -2.11 10.90
C ALA A 18 20.69 -0.81 10.84
N LEU A 19 19.75 -0.71 9.90
CA LEU A 19 18.83 0.42 9.81
C LEU A 19 17.89 0.48 11.02
N ILE A 20 17.36 -0.65 11.49
CA ILE A 20 16.54 -0.70 12.71
C ILE A 20 17.35 -0.20 13.92
N PHE A 21 18.57 -0.70 14.12
CA PHE A 21 19.44 -0.23 15.21
C PHE A 21 19.80 1.25 15.07
N PHE A 22 20.05 1.75 13.86
CA PHE A 22 20.30 3.16 13.63
C PHE A 22 19.07 4.04 13.93
N PHE A 23 17.88 3.59 13.53
CA PHE A 23 16.63 4.31 13.76
C PHE A 23 16.24 4.32 15.24
N ILE A 24 16.51 3.23 15.97
CA ILE A 24 16.20 3.07 17.40
C ILE A 24 17.27 3.72 18.29
N GLY A 25 18.51 3.89 17.81
CA GLY A 25 19.69 4.26 18.61
C GLY A 25 19.70 5.64 19.29
N GLY A 26 18.56 6.31 19.41
CA GLY A 26 18.41 7.55 20.17
C GLY A 26 17.02 7.72 20.76
N VAL A 27 16.28 6.63 20.98
CA VAL A 27 14.94 6.62 21.56
C VAL A 27 15.02 6.26 23.02
N ASP A 28 14.41 7.07 23.87
CA ASP A 28 14.22 6.76 25.28
C ASP A 28 12.94 5.93 25.45
N PHE A 29 13.08 4.62 25.57
CA PHE A 29 11.94 3.71 25.66
C PHE A 29 11.11 3.92 26.94
N ASP A 30 11.71 4.40 28.02
CA ASP A 30 10.98 4.68 29.26
C ASP A 30 10.03 5.86 29.03
N LYS A 31 10.49 6.91 28.34
CA LYS A 31 9.62 8.02 27.92
C LYS A 31 8.53 7.59 26.96
N VAL A 32 8.84 6.71 26.01
CA VAL A 32 7.81 6.17 25.10
C VAL A 32 6.72 5.46 25.92
N LEU A 33 7.09 4.60 26.86
CA LEU A 33 6.12 3.90 27.72
C LEU A 33 5.32 4.87 28.61
N GLU A 34 5.94 5.92 29.12
CA GLU A 34 5.27 6.98 29.88
C GLU A 34 4.23 7.73 29.03
N ILE A 35 4.59 8.13 27.80
CA ILE A 35 3.67 8.77 26.84
C ILE A 35 2.47 7.85 26.55
N LEU A 36 2.71 6.56 26.39
CA LEU A 36 1.64 5.58 26.17
C LEU A 36 0.74 5.41 27.41
N GLY A 37 1.35 5.38 28.61
CA GLY A 37 0.64 5.27 29.87
C GLY A 37 -0.27 6.46 30.18
N ASN A 38 0.11 7.66 29.73
CA ASN A 38 -0.65 8.90 29.93
C ASN A 38 -1.62 9.23 28.78
N SER A 39 -1.78 8.32 27.83
CA SER A 39 -2.62 8.57 26.65
C SER A 39 -4.12 8.63 26.98
N ASN A 40 -4.86 9.45 26.23
CA ASN A 40 -6.31 9.51 26.35
C ASN A 40 -6.98 8.31 25.65
N TYR A 41 -7.40 7.33 26.44
CA TYR A 41 -7.99 6.08 25.95
C TYR A 41 -9.27 6.25 25.12
N LEU A 42 -10.04 7.33 25.29
CA LEU A 42 -11.22 7.58 24.48
C LEU A 42 -10.84 7.81 23.02
N TYR A 43 -9.88 8.70 22.78
CA TYR A 43 -9.40 8.98 21.42
C TYR A 43 -8.61 7.81 20.83
N LEU A 44 -7.88 7.05 21.66
CA LEU A 44 -7.25 5.80 21.24
C LEU A 44 -8.29 4.78 20.75
N ALA A 45 -9.39 4.61 21.49
CA ALA A 45 -10.47 3.71 21.10
C ALA A 45 -11.19 4.19 19.83
N LEU A 46 -11.40 5.49 19.66
CA LEU A 46 -11.96 6.08 18.43
C LEU A 46 -11.05 5.83 17.22
N ALA A 47 -9.74 5.98 17.38
CA ALA A 47 -8.77 5.65 16.34
C ALA A 47 -8.81 4.15 16.00
N ALA A 48 -8.79 3.26 17.00
CA ALA A 48 -8.86 1.82 16.80
C ALA A 48 -10.16 1.38 16.09
N LEU A 49 -11.31 1.94 16.49
CA LEU A 49 -12.60 1.68 15.86
C LEU A 49 -12.60 2.15 14.40
N THR A 50 -12.09 3.35 14.14
CA THR A 50 -11.98 3.90 12.78
C THR A 50 -11.09 3.02 11.90
N LEU A 51 -9.92 2.61 12.41
CA LEU A 51 -9.01 1.71 11.69
C LEU A 51 -9.66 0.35 11.41
N SER A 52 -10.55 -0.14 12.28
CA SER A 52 -11.30 -1.39 12.09
C SER A 52 -12.34 -1.30 10.97
N ILE A 53 -12.84 -0.11 10.62
CA ILE A 53 -13.80 0.08 9.52
C ILE A 53 -13.10 -0.01 8.15
N ILE A 54 -11.84 0.42 8.08
CA ILE A 54 -11.08 0.53 6.82
C ILE A 54 -11.00 -0.80 6.04
N PRO A 55 -10.66 -1.96 6.64
CA PRO A 55 -10.62 -3.24 5.92
C PRO A 55 -11.95 -3.59 5.24
N PHE A 56 -13.08 -3.33 5.88
CA PHE A 56 -14.40 -3.59 5.29
C PHE A 56 -14.67 -2.67 4.11
N ALA A 57 -14.49 -1.36 4.29
CA ALA A 57 -14.68 -0.39 3.21
C ALA A 57 -13.75 -0.69 2.03
N ARG A 58 -12.53 -1.18 2.31
CA ARG A 58 -11.56 -1.57 1.29
C ARG A 58 -12.02 -2.80 0.52
N SER A 59 -12.49 -3.84 1.20
CA SER A 59 -13.05 -5.03 0.56
C SER A 59 -14.27 -4.67 -0.30
N LEU A 60 -15.14 -3.77 0.17
CA LEU A 60 -16.28 -3.27 -0.61
C LEU A 60 -15.85 -2.49 -1.85
N ARG A 61 -14.83 -1.64 -1.75
CA ARG A 61 -14.23 -0.96 -2.90
C ARG A 61 -13.71 -1.97 -3.91
N TRP A 62 -12.93 -2.95 -3.45
CA TRP A 62 -12.35 -3.98 -4.33
C TRP A 62 -13.43 -4.83 -5.00
N ARG A 63 -14.57 -5.06 -4.34
CA ARG A 63 -15.76 -5.69 -4.93
C ARG A 63 -16.30 -4.92 -6.14
N VAL A 64 -16.31 -3.59 -6.09
CA VAL A 64 -16.73 -2.76 -7.22
C VAL A 64 -15.74 -2.89 -8.38
N ILE A 65 -14.44 -2.86 -8.09
CA ILE A 65 -13.37 -3.07 -9.08
C ILE A 65 -13.48 -4.46 -9.73
N LEU A 66 -13.83 -5.50 -8.95
CA LEU A 66 -13.99 -6.87 -9.44
C LEU A 66 -15.28 -7.08 -10.25
N SER A 67 -16.31 -6.27 -10.05
CA SER A 67 -17.65 -6.50 -10.61
C SER A 67 -17.74 -6.66 -12.14
N PRO A 68 -16.86 -6.08 -12.97
CA PRO A 68 -16.84 -6.34 -14.42
C PRO A 68 -16.29 -7.74 -14.78
N ILE A 69 -15.52 -8.36 -13.89
CA ILE A 69 -14.91 -9.68 -14.09
C ILE A 69 -15.75 -10.76 -13.42
N VAL A 70 -16.14 -10.53 -12.16
CA VAL A 70 -16.85 -11.50 -11.34
C VAL A 70 -17.75 -10.80 -10.32
N LYS A 71 -18.97 -11.30 -10.17
CA LYS A 71 -19.88 -10.85 -9.10
C LYS A 71 -19.66 -11.71 -7.88
N MET A 72 -19.24 -11.09 -6.78
CA MET A 72 -19.07 -11.75 -5.48
C MET A 72 -19.92 -11.08 -4.41
N ASN A 73 -20.43 -11.88 -3.49
CA ASN A 73 -21.12 -11.37 -2.32
C ASN A 73 -20.11 -10.92 -1.25
N ARG A 74 -20.53 -9.98 -0.40
CA ARG A 74 -19.67 -9.40 0.66
C ARG A 74 -19.14 -10.48 1.60
N LYS A 75 -19.99 -11.46 1.95
CA LYS A 75 -19.67 -12.60 2.81
C LYS A 75 -18.58 -13.52 2.24
N GLU A 76 -18.38 -13.51 0.91
CA GLU A 76 -17.36 -14.33 0.25
C GLU A 76 -16.06 -13.55 0.10
N LEU A 77 -16.13 -12.26 -0.23
CA LEU A 77 -14.94 -11.46 -0.53
C LEU A 77 -14.21 -10.96 0.73
N ILE A 78 -14.95 -10.54 1.75
CA ILE A 78 -14.36 -9.98 2.98
C ILE A 78 -13.39 -10.98 3.64
N PRO A 79 -13.71 -12.28 3.76
CA PRO A 79 -12.76 -13.25 4.29
C PRO A 79 -11.47 -13.38 3.48
N LEU A 80 -11.59 -13.51 2.16
CA LEU A 80 -10.43 -13.66 1.28
C LEU A 80 -9.50 -12.44 1.32
N ASP A 81 -10.08 -11.24 1.33
CA ASP A 81 -9.32 -9.99 1.40
C ASP A 81 -8.65 -9.82 2.77
N SER A 82 -9.35 -10.14 3.87
CA SER A 82 -8.82 -10.05 5.24
C SER A 82 -7.62 -10.98 5.45
N VAL A 83 -7.70 -12.23 4.99
CA VAL A 83 -6.58 -13.18 5.07
C VAL A 83 -5.42 -12.76 4.17
N GLY A 84 -5.71 -12.21 2.99
CA GLY A 84 -4.71 -11.57 2.14
C GLY A 84 -3.96 -10.48 2.88
N TYR A 85 -4.67 -9.54 3.52
CA TYR A 85 -4.05 -8.45 4.27
C TYR A 85 -3.25 -8.91 5.48
N MET A 86 -3.75 -9.87 6.25
CA MET A 86 -3.02 -10.48 7.36
C MET A 86 -1.69 -11.08 6.88
N SER A 87 -1.67 -11.73 5.71
CA SER A 87 -0.43 -12.34 5.20
C SER A 87 0.67 -11.33 4.88
N ASN A 88 0.33 -10.07 4.56
CA ASN A 88 1.31 -8.98 4.42
C ASN A 88 1.98 -8.60 5.76
N MET A 89 1.33 -8.89 6.90
CA MET A 89 1.92 -8.68 8.22
C MET A 89 2.96 -9.76 8.54
N VAL A 90 2.78 -10.97 8.03
CA VAL A 90 3.67 -12.12 8.28
C VAL A 90 4.82 -12.18 7.28
N LEU A 91 4.54 -11.94 6.00
CA LEU A 91 5.52 -12.06 4.92
C LEU A 91 5.52 -10.82 4.02
N PRO A 92 6.69 -10.38 3.52
CA PRO A 92 6.77 -9.18 2.70
C PRO A 92 5.98 -9.34 1.40
N ARG A 93 4.96 -8.50 1.20
CA ARG A 93 4.18 -8.37 -0.05
C ARG A 93 3.47 -9.65 -0.53
N VAL A 94 3.34 -10.67 0.32
CA VAL A 94 2.65 -11.92 -0.07
C VAL A 94 1.15 -11.69 -0.23
N GLY A 95 0.56 -10.84 0.60
CA GLY A 95 -0.87 -10.53 0.58
C GLY A 95 -1.36 -9.93 -0.72
N ASP A 96 -0.54 -9.10 -1.34
CA ASP A 96 -0.86 -8.45 -2.63
C ASP A 96 -1.03 -9.49 -3.76
N VAL A 97 -0.38 -10.65 -3.63
CA VAL A 97 -0.47 -11.80 -4.55
C VAL A 97 -1.43 -12.88 -4.05
N LEU A 98 -1.59 -13.01 -2.74
CA LEU A 98 -2.44 -14.01 -2.12
C LEU A 98 -3.93 -13.68 -2.32
N ARG A 99 -4.36 -12.44 -2.08
CA ARG A 99 -5.78 -12.09 -2.22
C ARG A 99 -6.31 -12.34 -3.65
N PRO A 100 -5.62 -11.96 -4.75
CA PRO A 100 -6.13 -12.22 -6.09
C PRO A 100 -6.06 -13.70 -6.44
N TYR A 101 -5.09 -14.43 -5.87
CA TYR A 101 -4.97 -15.87 -6.03
C TYR A 101 -6.15 -16.61 -5.39
N LEU A 102 -6.51 -16.27 -4.15
CA LEU A 102 -7.66 -16.86 -3.45
C LEU A 102 -8.97 -16.63 -4.21
N VAL A 103 -9.20 -15.41 -4.69
CA VAL A 103 -10.38 -15.09 -5.52
C VAL A 103 -10.36 -15.84 -6.85
N SER A 104 -9.21 -15.86 -7.54
CA SER A 104 -9.02 -16.58 -8.81
C SER A 104 -9.33 -18.07 -8.66
N ASN A 105 -8.81 -18.70 -7.60
CA ASN A 105 -9.05 -20.11 -7.33
C ASN A 105 -10.52 -20.37 -6.95
N LYS A 106 -11.11 -19.55 -6.07
CA LYS A 106 -12.50 -19.74 -5.62
C LYS A 106 -13.50 -19.58 -6.77
N MET A 107 -13.27 -18.61 -7.64
CA MET A 107 -14.20 -18.28 -8.74
C MET A 107 -13.85 -18.98 -10.06
N ASN A 108 -12.77 -19.77 -10.10
CA ASN A 108 -12.25 -20.42 -11.30
C ASN A 108 -12.05 -19.45 -12.49
N ILE A 109 -11.44 -18.28 -12.22
CA ILE A 109 -11.15 -17.25 -13.21
C ILE A 109 -9.64 -17.03 -13.33
N PRO A 110 -9.13 -16.53 -14.47
CA PRO A 110 -7.69 -16.33 -14.66
C PRO A 110 -7.07 -15.42 -13.60
N PHE A 111 -5.98 -15.88 -12.98
CA PHE A 111 -5.26 -15.12 -11.95
C PHE A 111 -4.82 -13.75 -12.44
N SER A 112 -4.37 -13.65 -13.70
CA SER A 112 -3.97 -12.39 -14.34
C SER A 112 -5.09 -11.35 -14.36
N SER A 113 -6.33 -11.76 -14.60
CA SER A 113 -7.50 -10.87 -14.61
C SER A 113 -7.78 -10.30 -13.22
N VAL A 114 -7.72 -11.14 -12.18
CA VAL A 114 -7.90 -10.69 -10.80
C VAL A 114 -6.72 -9.83 -10.34
N LEU A 115 -5.49 -10.21 -10.69
CA LEU A 115 -4.30 -9.43 -10.38
C LEU A 115 -4.36 -8.03 -11.02
N ALA A 116 -4.87 -7.90 -12.24
CA ALA A 116 -5.06 -6.60 -12.88
C ALA A 116 -5.98 -5.66 -12.09
N THR A 117 -6.96 -6.19 -11.36
CA THR A 117 -7.80 -5.35 -10.47
C THR A 117 -7.02 -4.72 -9.32
N THR A 118 -5.95 -5.36 -8.85
CA THR A 118 -5.09 -4.78 -7.81
C THR A 118 -4.29 -3.60 -8.34
N ILE A 119 -3.91 -3.63 -9.62
CA ILE A 119 -3.26 -2.51 -10.29
C ILE A 119 -4.24 -1.33 -10.34
N VAL A 120 -5.48 -1.57 -10.75
CA VAL A 120 -6.51 -0.53 -10.80
C VAL A 120 -6.72 0.11 -9.42
N GLU A 121 -6.74 -0.69 -8.36
CA GLU A 121 -6.79 -0.19 -6.99
C GLU A 121 -5.64 0.79 -6.69
N LYS A 122 -4.40 0.46 -7.07
CA LYS A 122 -3.24 1.33 -6.89
C LYS A 122 -3.32 2.62 -7.68
N ILE A 123 -3.96 2.63 -8.84
CA ILE A 123 -4.16 3.87 -9.62
C ILE A 123 -5.06 4.83 -8.85
N PHE A 124 -6.17 4.35 -8.31
CA PHE A 124 -7.04 5.19 -7.49
C PHE A 124 -6.33 5.67 -6.21
N ASP A 125 -5.51 4.83 -5.59
CA ASP A 125 -4.69 5.25 -4.45
C ASP A 125 -3.68 6.34 -4.85
N LEU A 126 -3.02 6.23 -6.00
CA LEU A 126 -2.11 7.26 -6.53
C LEU A 126 -2.82 8.59 -6.83
N ILE A 127 -4.04 8.54 -7.35
CA ILE A 127 -4.86 9.74 -7.57
C ILE A 127 -5.15 10.42 -6.24
N ILE A 128 -5.50 9.67 -5.19
CA ILE A 128 -5.73 10.25 -3.87
C ILE A 128 -4.45 10.82 -3.27
N ILE A 129 -3.30 10.14 -3.40
CA ILE A 129 -2.00 10.71 -3.00
C ILE A 129 -1.76 12.05 -3.70
N MET A 130 -2.00 12.13 -5.01
CA MET A 130 -1.83 13.37 -5.76
C MET A 130 -2.73 14.49 -5.22
N VAL A 131 -4.00 14.19 -4.92
CA VAL A 131 -4.93 15.16 -4.29
C VAL A 131 -4.41 15.59 -2.93
N MET A 132 -3.93 14.66 -2.10
CA MET A 132 -3.35 14.98 -0.79
C MET A 132 -2.14 15.89 -0.90
N ILE A 133 -1.20 15.59 -1.81
CA ILE A 133 -0.01 16.44 -2.02
C ILE A 133 -0.43 17.84 -2.47
N VAL A 134 -1.41 17.98 -3.37
CA VAL A 134 -1.91 19.30 -3.79
C VAL A 134 -2.49 20.07 -2.60
N ILE A 135 -3.31 19.43 -1.76
CA ILE A 135 -3.87 20.06 -0.56
C ILE A 135 -2.77 20.45 0.42
N ILE A 136 -1.79 19.57 0.65
CA ILE A 136 -0.66 19.82 1.55
C ILE A 136 0.15 21.03 1.08
N LEU A 137 0.54 21.06 -0.20
CA LEU A 137 1.36 22.14 -0.76
C LEU A 137 0.62 23.48 -0.85
N SER A 138 -0.72 23.46 -0.91
CA SER A 138 -1.52 24.70 -0.92
C SER A 138 -1.89 25.21 0.47
N SER A 139 -1.88 24.35 1.49
CA SER A 139 -2.32 24.70 2.85
C SER A 139 -1.20 24.83 3.87
N LEU A 140 -0.02 24.23 3.61
CA LEU A 140 1.10 24.19 4.56
C LEU A 140 2.37 24.76 3.95
N SER A 141 3.11 25.51 4.77
CA SER A 141 4.49 25.91 4.45
C SER A 141 5.45 24.80 4.89
N LEU A 142 5.98 24.06 3.91
CA LEU A 142 6.94 22.99 4.12
C LEU A 142 8.35 23.42 3.72
N PRO A 143 9.41 22.78 4.26
CA PRO A 143 10.77 22.99 3.80
C PRO A 143 10.88 22.82 2.28
N SER A 144 11.71 23.64 1.63
CA SER A 144 11.82 23.69 0.17
C SER A 144 12.07 22.32 -0.46
N TRP A 145 12.93 21.50 0.15
CA TRP A 145 13.23 20.15 -0.32
C TRP A 145 12.01 19.23 -0.32
N VAL A 146 11.12 19.33 0.67
CA VAL A 146 9.88 18.54 0.73
C VAL A 146 8.92 18.99 -0.37
N SER A 147 8.73 20.30 -0.51
CA SER A 147 7.86 20.89 -1.53
C SER A 147 8.34 20.52 -2.94
N SER A 148 9.66 20.59 -3.20
CA SER A 148 10.26 20.17 -4.48
C SER A 148 10.01 18.70 -4.80
N ILE A 149 10.09 17.80 -3.81
CA ILE A 149 9.74 16.38 -4.00
C ILE A 149 8.25 16.27 -4.32
N GLY A 150 7.38 16.97 -3.59
CA GLY A 150 5.94 17.00 -3.83
C GLY A 150 5.58 17.42 -5.26
N TYR A 151 6.13 18.54 -5.75
CA TYR A 151 5.94 18.99 -7.13
C TYR A 151 6.49 17.99 -8.16
N SER A 152 7.65 17.39 -7.88
CA SER A 152 8.25 16.37 -8.76
C SER A 152 7.39 15.11 -8.85
N LEU A 153 6.78 14.69 -7.75
CA LEU A 153 5.85 13.56 -7.71
C LEU A 153 4.58 13.86 -8.50
N ILE A 154 3.98 15.05 -8.32
CA ILE A 154 2.81 15.48 -9.11
C ILE A 154 3.15 15.46 -10.61
N ALA A 155 4.26 16.08 -11.01
CA ALA A 155 4.70 16.11 -12.39
C ALA A 155 4.91 14.69 -12.95
N SER A 156 5.54 13.80 -12.19
CA SER A 156 5.77 12.41 -12.57
C SER A 156 4.46 11.63 -12.76
N ILE A 157 3.49 11.81 -11.87
CA ILE A 157 2.16 11.17 -11.97
C ILE A 157 1.41 11.69 -13.20
N ILE A 158 1.45 13.00 -13.48
CA ILE A 158 0.81 13.60 -14.66
C ILE A 158 1.46 13.06 -15.95
N ILE A 159 2.78 13.07 -16.04
CA ILE A 159 3.52 12.55 -17.20
C ILE A 159 3.19 11.09 -17.45
N LEU A 160 3.20 10.27 -16.40
CA LEU A 160 2.86 8.85 -16.49
C LEU A 160 1.41 8.65 -16.95
N SER A 161 0.47 9.43 -16.40
CA SER A 161 -0.95 9.37 -16.76
C SER A 161 -1.17 9.76 -18.22
N VAL A 162 -0.49 10.80 -18.71
CA VAL A 162 -0.53 11.21 -20.12
C VAL A 162 0.06 10.13 -21.03
N LEU A 163 1.19 9.52 -20.65
CA LEU A 163 1.81 8.44 -21.41
C LEU A 163 0.86 7.22 -21.51
N ILE A 164 0.23 6.84 -20.40
CA ILE A 164 -0.75 5.76 -20.35
C ILE A 164 -1.98 6.09 -21.20
N ALA A 165 -2.52 7.31 -21.10
CA ALA A 165 -3.63 7.76 -21.92
C ALA A 165 -3.28 7.74 -23.41
N PHE A 166 -2.06 8.13 -23.76
CA PHE A 166 -1.56 8.07 -25.14
C PHE A 166 -1.44 6.62 -25.65
N LEU A 167 -0.91 5.71 -24.84
CA LEU A 167 -0.86 4.27 -25.13
C LEU A 167 -2.25 3.68 -25.33
N TYR A 168 -3.24 4.15 -24.57
CA TYR A 168 -4.62 3.70 -24.67
C TYR A 168 -5.32 4.23 -25.93
N VAL A 169 -5.20 5.53 -26.23
CA VAL A 169 -5.91 6.20 -27.35
C VAL A 169 -5.24 5.95 -28.70
N LYS A 170 -3.91 5.84 -28.75
CA LYS A 170 -3.12 5.65 -29.98
C LYS A 170 -2.11 4.51 -29.81
N PRO A 171 -2.57 3.25 -29.68
CA PRO A 171 -1.71 2.12 -29.33
C PRO A 171 -0.50 1.97 -30.26
N GLU A 172 -0.67 2.03 -31.58
CA GLU A 172 0.45 1.89 -32.52
C GLU A 172 1.55 2.95 -32.32
N ARG A 173 1.17 4.22 -32.12
CA ARG A 173 2.12 5.32 -31.90
C ARG A 173 2.69 5.28 -30.48
N GLY A 174 1.86 4.93 -29.49
CA GLY A 174 2.24 4.76 -28.10
C GLY A 174 3.29 3.67 -27.91
N TYR A 175 3.07 2.47 -28.45
CA TYR A 175 4.04 1.38 -28.36
C TYR A 175 5.33 1.68 -29.14
N LYS A 176 5.26 2.39 -30.27
CA LYS A 176 6.47 2.90 -30.96
C LYS A 176 7.27 3.85 -30.09
N LEU A 177 6.61 4.82 -29.45
CA LEU A 177 7.26 5.76 -28.51
C LEU A 177 7.86 5.01 -27.32
N LEU A 178 7.11 4.08 -26.73
CA LEU A 178 7.59 3.25 -25.63
C LEU A 178 8.85 2.47 -26.01
N ASN A 179 8.82 1.76 -27.14
CA ASN A 179 9.96 1.01 -27.66
C ASN A 179 11.17 1.92 -27.92
N TRP A 180 10.94 3.14 -28.42
CA TRP A 180 11.98 4.14 -28.59
C TRP A 180 12.58 4.61 -27.25
N LEU A 181 11.77 4.83 -26.21
CA LEU A 181 12.23 5.22 -24.88
C LEU A 181 13.08 4.12 -24.24
N ILE A 182 12.69 2.85 -24.42
CA ILE A 182 13.36 1.71 -23.78
C ILE A 182 14.45 1.07 -24.65
N ARG A 183 14.72 1.59 -25.86
CA ARG A 183 15.67 1.00 -26.83
C ARG A 183 17.10 0.82 -26.31
N ARG A 184 17.49 1.60 -25.29
CA ARG A 184 18.82 1.52 -24.65
C ARG A 184 18.93 0.37 -23.64
N PHE A 185 17.82 -0.26 -23.25
CA PHE A 185 17.84 -1.40 -22.34
C PHE A 185 18.07 -2.72 -23.08
N SER A 186 18.52 -3.75 -22.36
CA SER A 186 18.65 -5.11 -22.91
C SER A 186 17.30 -5.64 -23.42
N GLN A 187 17.31 -6.51 -24.43
CA GLN A 187 16.10 -7.11 -25.00
C GLN A 187 15.19 -7.72 -23.93
N LYS A 188 15.78 -8.48 -23.00
CA LYS A 188 15.07 -9.09 -21.87
C LYS A 188 14.33 -8.07 -20.99
N THR A 189 14.94 -6.90 -20.78
CA THR A 189 14.32 -5.80 -20.04
C THR A 189 13.19 -5.16 -20.84
N GLN A 190 13.40 -4.96 -22.15
CA GLN A 190 12.36 -4.43 -23.04
C GLN A 190 11.13 -5.34 -23.05
N ASP A 191 11.31 -6.66 -23.23
CA ASP A 191 10.22 -7.65 -23.21
C ASP A 191 9.49 -7.69 -21.86
N LYS A 192 10.22 -7.45 -20.75
CA LYS A 192 9.62 -7.36 -19.42
C LYS A 192 8.77 -6.09 -19.29
N ILE A 193 9.30 -4.93 -19.71
CA ILE A 193 8.59 -3.65 -19.66
C ILE A 193 7.34 -3.71 -20.54
N ASN A 194 7.46 -4.18 -21.77
CA ASN A 194 6.34 -4.31 -22.71
C ASN A 194 5.24 -5.21 -22.13
N ARG A 195 5.58 -6.38 -21.57
CA ARG A 195 4.59 -7.25 -20.92
C ARG A 195 3.86 -6.57 -19.75
N VAL A 196 4.59 -5.84 -18.91
CA VAL A 196 4.00 -5.10 -17.77
C VAL A 196 3.08 -4.01 -18.28
N ILE A 197 3.50 -3.22 -19.27
CA ILE A 197 2.70 -2.11 -19.82
C ILE A 197 1.47 -2.63 -20.56
N HIS A 198 1.60 -3.67 -21.39
CA HIS A 198 0.45 -4.30 -22.03
C HIS A 198 -0.56 -4.80 -20.99
N SER A 199 -0.09 -5.54 -19.98
CA SER A 199 -0.96 -6.04 -18.90
C SER A 199 -1.63 -4.90 -18.12
N PHE A 200 -0.92 -3.80 -17.91
CA PHE A 200 -1.43 -2.60 -17.26
C PHE A 200 -2.53 -1.93 -18.10
N VAL A 201 -2.26 -1.66 -19.38
CA VAL A 201 -3.22 -1.05 -20.31
C VAL A 201 -4.45 -1.92 -20.50
N ASP A 202 -4.29 -3.24 -20.58
CA ASP A 202 -5.41 -4.18 -20.63
C ASP A 202 -6.18 -4.21 -19.30
N GLY A 203 -5.49 -4.07 -18.17
CA GLY A 203 -6.11 -3.90 -16.86
C GLY A 203 -6.99 -2.64 -16.76
N LEU A 204 -6.63 -1.54 -17.41
CA LEU A 204 -7.46 -0.33 -17.46
C LEU A 204 -8.79 -0.56 -18.19
N LYS A 205 -8.81 -1.46 -19.18
CA LYS A 205 -10.04 -1.83 -19.90
C LYS A 205 -11.05 -2.56 -19.01
N ILE A 206 -10.67 -2.96 -17.80
CA ILE A 206 -11.60 -3.59 -16.84
C ILE A 206 -12.61 -2.56 -16.32
N ILE A 207 -12.21 -1.29 -16.14
CA ILE A 207 -13.10 -0.24 -15.62
C ILE A 207 -13.39 0.79 -16.70
N THR A 208 -14.46 0.53 -17.45
CA THR A 208 -14.90 1.38 -18.56
C THR A 208 -16.09 2.27 -18.21
N LYS A 209 -16.80 1.98 -17.12
CA LYS A 209 -18.03 2.68 -16.75
C LYS A 209 -17.71 3.88 -15.84
N PRO A 210 -18.05 5.12 -16.25
CA PRO A 210 -17.79 6.32 -15.44
C PRO A 210 -18.41 6.26 -14.04
N LYS A 211 -19.59 5.64 -13.92
CA LYS A 211 -20.28 5.44 -12.63
C LYS A 211 -19.44 4.58 -11.68
N ASP A 212 -18.85 3.49 -12.18
CA ASP A 212 -18.04 2.60 -11.34
C ASP A 212 -16.74 3.31 -10.93
N MET A 213 -16.12 4.09 -11.84
CA MET A 213 -14.96 4.92 -11.52
C MET A 213 -15.26 5.93 -10.41
N LEU A 214 -16.40 6.63 -10.49
CA LEU A 214 -16.82 7.57 -9.45
C LEU A 214 -17.03 6.88 -8.12
N VAL A 215 -17.70 5.72 -8.10
CA VAL A 215 -17.92 4.94 -6.88
C VAL A 215 -16.58 4.51 -6.26
N ILE A 216 -15.63 4.03 -7.06
CA ILE A 216 -14.30 3.62 -6.57
C ILE A 216 -13.52 4.82 -6.04
N PHE A 217 -13.60 5.97 -6.71
CA PHE A 217 -12.99 7.21 -6.25
C PHE A 217 -13.57 7.65 -4.89
N LEU A 218 -14.90 7.65 -4.74
CA LEU A 218 -15.56 8.00 -3.49
C LEU A 218 -15.20 7.03 -2.35
N PHE A 219 -15.14 5.72 -2.63
CA PHE A 219 -14.63 4.75 -1.65
C PHE A 219 -13.18 5.04 -1.27
N SER A 220 -12.34 5.43 -2.22
CA SER A 220 -10.94 5.75 -1.95
C SER A 220 -10.84 7.01 -1.07
N LEU A 221 -11.56 8.07 -1.42
CA LEU A 221 -11.64 9.28 -0.60
C LEU A 221 -12.14 8.98 0.83
N PHE A 222 -13.17 8.14 0.96
CA PHE A 222 -13.69 7.72 2.26
C PHE A 222 -12.65 6.94 3.07
N LEU A 223 -11.98 5.95 2.47
CA LEU A 223 -10.95 5.14 3.14
C LEU A 223 -9.80 5.99 3.67
N TRP A 224 -9.31 6.90 2.85
CA TRP A 224 -8.19 7.76 3.21
C TRP A 224 -8.64 8.85 4.17
N GLY A 225 -9.87 9.35 4.06
CA GLY A 225 -10.49 10.25 5.06
C GLY A 225 -10.62 9.59 6.44
N LEU A 226 -11.05 8.32 6.52
CA LEU A 226 -11.03 7.55 7.77
C LEU A 226 -9.61 7.40 8.31
N SER A 227 -8.61 7.24 7.44
CA SER A 227 -7.21 7.13 7.85
C SER A 227 -6.70 8.46 8.47
N VAL A 228 -7.03 9.60 7.85
CA VAL A 228 -6.73 10.94 8.40
C VAL A 228 -7.43 11.14 9.74
N PHE A 229 -8.71 10.76 9.83
CA PHE A 229 -9.47 10.86 11.07
C PHE A 229 -8.85 10.01 12.18
N ALA A 230 -8.45 8.77 11.90
CA ALA A 230 -7.76 7.92 12.87
C ALA A 230 -6.44 8.55 13.33
N ILE A 231 -5.61 9.04 12.41
CA ILE A 231 -4.34 9.72 12.73
C ILE A 231 -4.58 10.95 13.61
N TYR A 232 -5.57 11.77 13.28
CA TYR A 232 -5.89 12.96 14.07
C TYR A 232 -6.33 12.61 15.49
N ASN A 233 -7.17 11.57 15.66
CA ASN A 233 -7.51 11.07 17.00
C ASN A 233 -6.28 10.54 17.75
N LEU A 234 -5.30 9.94 17.06
CA LEU A 234 -4.05 9.53 17.69
C LEU A 234 -3.21 10.73 18.14
N PHE A 235 -3.19 11.84 17.40
CA PHE A 235 -2.57 13.08 17.88
C PHE A 235 -3.21 13.54 19.18
N THR A 236 -4.55 13.63 19.22
CA THR A 236 -5.28 14.02 20.43
C THR A 236 -5.07 13.02 21.57
N SER A 237 -5.02 11.72 21.27
CA SER A 237 -4.77 10.67 22.26
C SER A 237 -3.40 10.79 22.93
N LEU A 238 -2.39 11.27 22.20
CA LEU A 238 -1.02 11.41 22.67
C LEU A 238 -0.68 12.85 23.06
N SER A 239 -1.69 13.72 23.18
CA SER A 239 -1.54 15.14 23.51
C SER A 239 -0.61 15.90 22.55
N LEU A 240 -0.56 15.48 21.27
CA LEU A 240 0.15 16.18 20.21
C LEU A 240 -0.78 17.26 19.62
N ASP A 241 -0.44 18.53 19.81
CA ASP A 241 -1.22 19.67 19.30
C ASP A 241 -0.94 19.90 17.81
N LEU A 242 -1.54 19.05 16.97
CA LEU A 242 -1.33 19.02 15.53
C LEU A 242 -2.66 19.12 14.78
N SER A 243 -2.65 19.88 13.68
CA SER A 243 -3.84 20.07 12.86
C SER A 243 -4.17 18.84 12.00
N PRO A 244 -5.42 18.69 11.51
CA PRO A 244 -5.77 17.66 10.53
C PRO A 244 -4.95 17.71 9.24
N ALA A 245 -4.39 18.87 8.88
CA ALA A 245 -3.49 18.99 7.73
C ALA A 245 -2.16 18.24 7.96
N VAL A 246 -1.66 18.21 9.20
CA VAL A 246 -0.49 17.39 9.57
C VAL A 246 -0.81 15.90 9.48
N ALA A 247 -2.04 15.50 9.81
CA ALA A 247 -2.48 14.11 9.65
C ALA A 247 -2.48 13.67 8.17
N LEU A 248 -2.82 14.57 7.24
CA LEU A 248 -2.65 14.34 5.80
C LEU A 248 -1.17 14.16 5.41
N VAL A 249 -0.26 14.93 6.00
CA VAL A 249 1.19 14.80 5.75
C VAL A 249 1.69 13.44 6.24
N VAL A 250 1.40 13.07 7.48
CA VAL A 250 1.76 11.76 8.04
C VAL A 250 1.22 10.63 7.16
N LEU A 251 -0.05 10.70 6.77
CA LEU A 251 -0.64 9.68 5.90
C LEU A 251 0.04 9.60 4.53
N THR A 252 0.34 10.74 3.91
CA THR A 252 1.03 10.81 2.61
C THR A 252 2.42 10.19 2.69
N PHE A 253 3.19 10.54 3.72
CA PHE A 253 4.50 9.95 3.97
C PHE A 253 4.40 8.44 4.20
N VAL A 254 3.45 7.98 5.01
CA VAL A 254 3.21 6.55 5.25
C VAL A 254 2.85 5.84 3.95
N MET A 255 1.95 6.38 3.12
CA MET A 255 1.58 5.79 1.82
C MET A 255 2.79 5.65 0.88
N LEU A 256 3.67 6.65 0.86
CA LEU A 256 4.92 6.59 0.08
C LEU A 256 5.91 5.59 0.69
N GLY A 257 6.09 5.58 2.02
CA GLY A 257 6.98 4.66 2.73
C GLY A 257 6.56 3.19 2.55
N VAL A 258 5.27 2.88 2.70
CA VAL A 258 4.74 1.52 2.48
C VAL A 258 4.59 1.17 1.00
N SER A 259 4.95 2.06 0.07
CA SER A 259 5.11 1.70 -1.35
C SER A 259 6.49 1.10 -1.63
N LEU A 260 7.49 1.44 -0.79
CA LEU A 260 8.85 0.93 -0.91
C LEU A 260 8.93 -0.54 -0.48
N PRO A 261 9.70 -1.39 -1.17
CA PRO A 261 9.97 -2.75 -0.71
C PRO A 261 10.62 -2.73 0.68
N SER A 262 10.04 -3.44 1.64
CA SER A 262 10.52 -3.45 3.03
C SER A 262 10.27 -4.80 3.71
N ALA A 263 10.74 -4.90 4.95
CA ALA A 263 10.55 -6.05 5.84
C ALA A 263 9.05 -6.38 6.09
N PRO A 264 8.71 -7.55 6.67
CA PRO A 264 7.33 -7.89 7.01
C PRO A 264 6.61 -6.76 7.79
N ALA A 265 5.30 -6.66 7.59
CA ALA A 265 4.44 -5.58 8.13
C ALA A 265 4.83 -4.15 7.69
N ASN A 266 5.83 -3.96 6.83
CA ASN A 266 6.40 -2.65 6.50
C ASN A 266 6.98 -1.88 7.71
N LEU A 267 7.37 -2.59 8.77
CA LEU A 267 7.78 -2.00 10.06
C LEU A 267 8.75 -0.82 9.90
N LEU A 268 9.85 -1.04 9.16
CA LEU A 268 10.89 -0.02 9.00
C LEU A 268 10.38 1.20 8.22
N THR A 269 9.78 1.00 7.05
CA THR A 269 9.39 2.13 6.19
C THR A 269 8.16 2.87 6.72
N PHE A 270 7.29 2.20 7.48
CA PHE A 270 6.18 2.81 8.18
C PHE A 270 6.68 3.73 9.30
N HIS A 271 7.52 3.23 10.20
CA HIS A 271 8.06 4.02 11.30
C HIS A 271 8.89 5.20 10.79
N ALA A 272 9.79 4.96 9.83
CA ALA A 272 10.58 6.03 9.24
C ALA A 272 9.70 7.11 8.60
N ALA A 273 8.62 6.73 7.91
CA ALA A 273 7.69 7.68 7.32
C ALA A 273 6.95 8.53 8.37
N CYS A 274 6.45 7.92 9.45
CA CYS A 274 5.81 8.64 10.54
C CYS A 274 6.79 9.62 11.21
N ILE A 275 8.00 9.16 11.54
CA ILE A 275 9.01 9.96 12.22
C ILE A 275 9.42 11.15 11.35
N LEU A 276 9.77 10.90 10.09
CA LEU A 276 10.14 11.96 9.15
C LEU A 276 9.01 12.98 8.98
N ALA A 277 7.76 12.54 8.91
CA ALA A 277 6.62 13.45 8.77
C ALA A 277 6.42 14.33 10.00
N LEU A 278 6.54 13.78 11.21
CA LEU A 278 6.34 14.49 12.46
C LEU A 278 7.50 15.42 12.83
N GLU A 279 8.74 15.04 12.51
CA GLU A 279 9.93 15.89 12.69
C GLU A 279 9.83 17.19 11.86
N LEU A 280 9.13 17.20 10.72
CA LEU A 280 8.85 18.42 9.95
C LEU A 280 8.03 19.46 10.72
N PHE A 281 7.30 19.03 11.74
CA PHE A 281 6.45 19.88 12.59
C PHE A 281 7.01 20.00 14.01
N ALA A 282 8.33 19.83 14.16
CA ALA A 282 9.07 19.98 15.42
C ALA A 282 8.61 19.06 16.57
N ILE A 283 7.94 17.94 16.24
CA ILE A 283 7.67 16.89 17.21
C ILE A 283 8.97 16.18 17.56
N SER A 284 9.18 15.92 18.86
CA SER A 284 10.39 15.24 19.31
C SER A 284 10.46 13.82 18.77
N ARG A 285 11.68 13.28 18.67
CA ARG A 285 11.89 11.93 18.17
C ARG A 285 11.18 10.88 19.03
N ASP A 286 11.20 11.04 20.36
CA ASP A 286 10.54 10.13 21.30
C ASP A 286 9.01 10.12 21.12
N GLU A 287 8.38 11.30 20.99
CA GLU A 287 6.94 11.43 20.71
C GLU A 287 6.56 10.85 19.34
N ALA A 288 7.37 11.10 18.31
CA ALA A 288 7.15 10.56 16.98
C ALA A 288 7.25 9.02 16.96
N TRP A 289 8.14 8.45 17.76
CA TRP A 289 8.23 7.00 17.97
C TRP A 289 7.03 6.45 18.71
N ALA A 290 6.58 7.09 19.79
CA ALA A 290 5.37 6.69 20.51
C ALA A 290 4.16 6.69 19.57
N PHE A 291 3.98 7.76 18.79
CA PHE A 291 2.94 7.84 17.76
C PHE A 291 3.06 6.71 16.73
N ALA A 292 4.24 6.51 16.15
CA ALA A 292 4.45 5.49 15.13
C ALA A 292 4.16 4.08 15.66
N PHE A 293 4.56 3.79 16.90
CA PHE A 293 4.33 2.51 17.56
C PHE A 293 2.85 2.23 17.77
N VAL A 294 2.09 3.21 18.28
CA VAL A 294 0.63 3.07 18.48
C VAL A 294 -0.06 2.91 17.13
N TYR A 295 0.24 3.80 16.17
CA TYR A 295 -0.44 3.78 14.88
C TYR A 295 -0.19 2.47 14.14
N HIS A 296 1.07 2.05 14.05
CA HIS A 296 1.42 0.80 13.41
C HIS A 296 0.86 -0.41 14.18
N GLY A 297 0.96 -0.39 15.51
CA GLY A 297 0.43 -1.44 16.38
C GLY A 297 -1.06 -1.66 16.20
N LEU A 298 -1.87 -0.59 16.21
CA LEU A 298 -3.31 -0.67 15.94
C LEU A 298 -3.60 -1.18 14.52
N PHE A 299 -2.91 -0.65 13.51
CA PHE A 299 -3.08 -1.09 12.12
C PHE A 299 -2.79 -2.59 11.95
N THR A 300 -1.68 -3.06 12.52
CA THR A 300 -1.27 -4.47 12.49
C THR A 300 -2.22 -5.35 13.29
N ALA A 301 -2.64 -4.91 14.48
CA ALA A 301 -3.59 -5.64 15.32
C ALA A 301 -4.93 -5.83 14.60
N VAL A 302 -5.48 -4.78 13.99
CA VAL A 302 -6.70 -4.87 13.17
C VAL A 302 -6.53 -5.89 12.04
N ALA A 303 -5.41 -5.83 11.31
CA ALA A 303 -5.15 -6.77 10.22
C ALA A 303 -5.08 -8.23 10.70
N PHE A 304 -4.43 -8.49 11.84
CA PHE A 304 -4.36 -9.83 12.43
C PHE A 304 -5.71 -10.31 12.96
N ILE A 305 -6.41 -9.48 13.74
CA ILE A 305 -7.72 -9.82 14.31
C ILE A 305 -8.68 -10.22 13.19
N PHE A 306 -8.78 -9.39 12.14
CA PHE A 306 -9.65 -9.68 11.01
C PHE A 306 -9.21 -10.93 10.24
N GLY A 307 -7.91 -11.08 10.01
CA GLY A 307 -7.37 -12.26 9.35
C GLY A 307 -7.72 -13.54 10.10
N ILE A 308 -7.48 -13.58 11.41
CA ILE A 308 -7.77 -14.73 12.27
C ILE A 308 -9.28 -14.99 12.34
N LEU A 309 -10.10 -13.96 12.55
CA LEU A 309 -11.56 -14.12 12.62
C LEU A 309 -12.12 -14.70 11.33
N PHE A 310 -11.63 -14.25 10.18
CA PHE A 310 -12.19 -14.65 8.90
C PHE A 310 -11.54 -15.89 8.27
N ILE A 311 -10.42 -16.38 8.80
CA ILE A 311 -9.72 -17.52 8.21
C ILE A 311 -10.57 -18.80 8.21
N PHE A 312 -11.42 -18.95 9.23
CA PHE A 312 -12.32 -20.09 9.39
C PHE A 312 -13.45 -20.11 8.36
N PHE A 313 -13.65 -19.01 7.61
CA PHE A 313 -14.64 -18.91 6.53
C PHE A 313 -14.03 -19.17 5.15
N ILE A 314 -12.75 -19.56 5.10
CA ILE A 314 -12.06 -19.91 3.86
C ILE A 314 -11.89 -21.43 3.81
N ASP A 315 -12.52 -22.07 2.82
CA ASP A 315 -12.36 -23.49 2.49
C ASP A 315 -10.99 -23.76 1.82
N PHE A 316 -9.89 -23.36 2.46
CA PHE A 316 -8.54 -23.48 1.86
C PHE A 316 -7.49 -23.92 2.87
N SER A 317 -6.78 -25.01 2.57
CA SER A 317 -5.69 -25.52 3.41
C SER A 317 -4.40 -24.71 3.18
N PHE A 318 -3.76 -24.27 4.28
CA PHE A 318 -2.45 -23.60 4.24
C PHE A 318 -1.35 -24.44 3.57
N VAL A 319 -1.45 -25.77 3.65
CA VAL A 319 -0.50 -26.70 3.01
C VAL A 319 -0.63 -26.61 1.49
N GLU A 320 -1.86 -26.52 0.99
CA GLU A 320 -2.15 -26.37 -0.42
C GLU A 320 -1.64 -25.01 -0.94
N LEU A 321 -1.81 -23.96 -0.14
CA LEU A 321 -1.30 -22.63 -0.46
C LEU A 321 0.23 -22.59 -0.55
N LYS A 322 0.95 -23.18 0.42
CA LYS A 322 2.42 -23.24 0.41
C LYS A 322 2.95 -23.99 -0.81
N ASN A 323 2.31 -25.09 -1.18
CA ASN A 323 2.70 -25.90 -2.33
C ASN A 323 2.41 -25.20 -3.67
N LYS A 324 1.25 -24.55 -3.82
CA LYS A 324 0.89 -23.77 -5.02
C LYS A 324 1.69 -22.47 -5.16
N LEU A 325 1.95 -21.74 -4.07
CA LEU A 325 2.81 -20.54 -4.12
C LEU A 325 4.26 -20.90 -4.50
N ARG A 326 4.81 -22.00 -3.96
CA ARG A 326 6.12 -22.50 -4.42
C ARG A 326 6.11 -22.82 -5.90
N PHE A 327 5.07 -23.48 -6.41
CA PHE A 327 4.93 -23.80 -7.83
C PHE A 327 4.82 -22.56 -8.73
N LEU A 328 4.02 -21.56 -8.33
CA LEU A 328 3.86 -20.30 -9.06
C LEU A 328 5.15 -19.47 -9.07
N LEU A 329 5.90 -19.46 -7.97
CA LEU A 329 7.18 -18.78 -7.87
C LEU A 329 8.34 -19.55 -8.53
N SER A 330 8.21 -20.87 -8.71
CA SER A 330 9.23 -21.72 -9.36
C SER A 330 9.08 -21.80 -10.88
N LYS A 331 7.90 -21.50 -11.45
CA LYS A 331 7.73 -21.43 -12.90
C LYS A 331 8.48 -20.22 -13.44
N LYS A 332 9.72 -20.43 -13.92
CA LYS A 332 10.30 -19.55 -14.95
C LYS A 332 9.33 -19.52 -16.13
N PRO A 333 9.07 -18.35 -16.74
CA PRO A 333 8.27 -18.31 -17.95
C PRO A 333 8.94 -19.21 -18.98
N SER A 334 8.24 -20.25 -19.40
CA SER A 334 8.63 -21.10 -20.53
C SER A 334 8.78 -20.20 -21.74
N HIS A 335 9.97 -20.20 -22.33
CA HIS A 335 10.19 -19.64 -23.65
C HIS A 335 9.34 -20.46 -24.63
N GLY A 336 8.26 -19.84 -25.10
CA GLY A 336 7.50 -20.24 -26.28
C GLY A 336 7.50 -19.06 -27.22
#